data_AF-A0A7Y4S099-F1
#
_entry.id   AF-A0A7Y4S099-F1
#
_cell.length_a   1.000
_cell.length_b   1.000
_cell.length_c   1.000
_cell.angle_alpha   90.00
_cell.angle_beta   90.00
_cell.angle_gamma   90.00
#
_symmetry.space_group_name_H-M   'P 1'
#
loop_
_entity.id
_entity.type
_entity.pdbx_description
1 polymer ?
#
loop_
_entity_poly.entity_id
_entity_poly.type
_entity_poly.pdbx_seq_one_letter_code
_entity_poly.pdbx_strand_id
1 'polypeptide(L)'
;MKKYITFAFLASLTACTQEIPEPPKNSANIENVSKPPAQPNAVPEVNDANCKFEYMKSITDKVIQQTLADNCARRSTLKTTKHKNWVF
;
A
#
# COMPACT_ATOMS: atom_id res chain seq x y z
N MET A 1 -4.08 -22.25 -50.60
CA MET A 1 -2.99 -22.09 -49.61
C MET A 1 -3.04 -20.68 -49.06
N LYS A 2 -2.82 -20.53 -47.75
CA LYS A 2 -3.28 -19.42 -46.90
C LYS A 2 -2.63 -18.08 -47.26
N LYS A 3 -3.45 -17.03 -47.13
CA LYS A 3 -3.21 -15.63 -47.47
C LYS A 3 -2.24 -15.00 -46.45
N TYR A 4 -1.25 -14.26 -46.95
CA TYR A 4 -0.35 -13.46 -46.13
C TYR A 4 -1.13 -12.32 -45.48
N ILE A 5 -1.19 -12.31 -44.15
CA ILE A 5 -1.76 -11.21 -43.38
C ILE A 5 -0.59 -10.29 -43.03
N THR A 6 -0.52 -9.17 -43.75
CA THR A 6 0.34 -8.03 -43.44
C THR A 6 -0.18 -7.37 -42.17
N PHE A 7 0.51 -7.58 -41.04
CA PHE A 7 0.24 -6.85 -39.80
C PHE A 7 0.92 -5.48 -39.85
N ALA A 8 0.16 -4.46 -40.22
CA ALA A 8 0.53 -3.07 -40.00
C ALA A 8 0.37 -2.75 -38.50
N PHE A 9 1.45 -2.90 -37.73
CA PHE A 9 1.51 -2.39 -36.35
C PHE A 9 1.81 -0.88 -36.40
N LEU A 10 0.77 -0.09 -36.65
CA LEU A 10 0.79 1.35 -36.48
C LEU A 10 0.25 1.70 -35.09
N ALA A 11 1.17 2.19 -34.26
CA ALA A 11 1.02 3.16 -33.17
C ALA A 11 -0.26 3.12 -32.31
N SER A 12 -0.09 2.92 -31.01
CA SER A 12 -0.49 3.92 -30.01
C SER A 12 0.10 3.57 -28.64
N LEU A 13 1.18 4.26 -28.26
CA LEU A 13 1.48 4.55 -26.86
C LEU A 13 0.43 5.56 -26.39
N THR A 14 -0.75 5.07 -26.02
CA THR A 14 -1.72 5.92 -25.32
C THR A 14 -1.29 6.00 -23.87
N ALA A 15 -0.98 7.22 -23.47
CA ALA A 15 -0.60 7.62 -22.14
C ALA A 15 -1.58 7.14 -21.06
N CYS A 16 -1.03 7.05 -19.85
CA CYS A 16 -1.74 6.84 -18.60
C CYS A 16 -3.03 7.67 -18.49
N THR A 17 -4.19 7.04 -18.63
CA THR A 17 -5.44 7.55 -18.02
C THR A 17 -6.33 6.37 -17.69
N GLN A 18 -6.10 5.74 -16.54
CA GLN A 18 -7.19 5.04 -15.85
C GLN A 18 -7.55 5.95 -14.67
N GLU A 19 -8.64 6.69 -14.85
CA GLU A 19 -9.24 7.52 -13.83
C GLU A 19 -9.51 6.65 -12.60
N ILE A 20 -8.79 6.92 -11.51
CA ILE A 20 -9.11 6.38 -10.20
C ILE A 20 -10.36 7.14 -9.75
N PRO A 21 -11.50 6.47 -9.50
CA PRO A 21 -12.66 7.13 -8.92
C PRO A 21 -12.28 7.71 -7.55
N GLU A 22 -12.42 9.03 -7.39
CA GLU A 22 -12.23 9.70 -6.12
C GLU A 22 -13.24 9.17 -5.09
N PRO A 23 -12.82 8.68 -3.92
CA PRO A 23 -13.77 8.42 -2.84
C PRO A 23 -14.32 9.76 -2.32
N PRO A 24 -15.65 9.89 -2.13
CA PRO A 24 -16.27 11.14 -1.79
C PRO A 24 -15.80 11.67 -0.43
N LYS A 25 -15.35 12.93 -0.44
CA LYS A 25 -15.14 13.76 0.75
C LYS A 25 -16.48 14.03 1.42
N ASN A 26 -16.78 13.30 2.50
CA ASN A 26 -17.80 13.71 3.46
C ASN A 26 -17.15 13.91 4.83
N SER A 27 -16.96 15.18 5.16
CA SER A 27 -16.73 15.67 6.51
C SER A 27 -17.98 15.36 7.36
N ALA A 28 -17.85 14.54 8.39
CA ALA A 28 -18.84 14.46 9.47
C ALA A 28 -18.17 13.97 10.76
N ASN A 29 -18.22 14.86 11.74
CA ASN A 29 -17.85 14.67 13.13
C ASN A 29 -18.87 13.73 13.79
N ILE A 30 -18.47 12.50 14.18
CA ILE A 30 -19.25 11.66 15.10
C ILE A 30 -18.28 10.93 16.03
N GLU A 31 -18.19 11.46 17.25
CA GLU A 31 -17.81 10.73 18.44
C GLU A 31 -18.85 9.62 18.68
N ASN A 32 -18.46 8.36 18.46
CA ASN A 32 -19.16 7.20 19.02
C ASN A 32 -18.20 6.02 19.12
N VAL A 33 -17.89 5.66 20.36
CA VAL A 33 -17.17 4.44 20.73
C VAL A 33 -18.05 3.25 20.37
N SER A 34 -17.85 2.71 19.17
CA SER A 34 -18.35 1.39 18.80
C SER A 34 -17.20 0.64 18.16
N LYS A 35 -16.60 -0.26 18.95
CA LYS A 35 -15.52 -1.14 18.51
C LYS A 35 -16.04 -1.94 17.30
N PRO A 36 -15.51 -1.72 16.07
CA PRO A 36 -16.01 -2.41 14.91
C PRO A 36 -15.71 -3.92 15.04
N PRO A 37 -16.62 -4.80 14.63
CA PRO A 37 -16.33 -6.22 14.55
C PRO A 37 -15.13 -6.40 13.60
N ALA A 38 -14.07 -7.03 14.12
CA ALA A 38 -12.87 -7.32 13.36
C ALA A 38 -13.26 -8.18 12.15
N GLN A 39 -13.22 -7.58 10.95
CA GLN A 39 -13.44 -8.36 9.74
C GLN A 39 -12.26 -9.33 9.59
N PRO A 40 -12.52 -10.64 9.46
CA PRO A 40 -11.47 -11.66 9.50
C PRO A 40 -10.47 -11.60 8.32
N ASN A 41 -10.70 -10.73 7.33
CA ASN A 41 -9.81 -10.49 6.19
C ASN A 41 -9.32 -9.02 6.10
N ALA A 42 -9.55 -8.20 7.13
CA ALA A 42 -9.07 -6.82 7.13
C ALA A 42 -7.59 -6.76 7.52
N VAL A 43 -6.84 -5.92 6.81
CA VAL A 43 -5.47 -5.57 7.22
C VAL A 43 -5.52 -4.95 8.62
N PRO A 44 -4.72 -5.45 9.59
CA PRO A 44 -4.71 -4.92 10.94
C PRO A 44 -4.40 -3.42 10.98
N GLU A 45 -4.90 -2.75 12.02
CA GLU A 45 -4.64 -1.33 12.25
C GLU A 45 -3.13 -1.05 12.45
N VAL A 46 -2.65 0.05 11.91
CA VAL A 46 -1.24 0.46 11.98
C VAL A 46 -1.00 1.24 13.28
N ASN A 47 -0.57 0.54 14.33
CA ASN A 47 -0.23 1.12 15.63
C ASN A 47 1.07 0.51 16.20
N ASP A 48 1.59 1.05 17.30
CA ASP A 48 2.88 0.63 17.86
C ASP A 48 2.88 -0.82 18.38
N ALA A 49 1.72 -1.39 18.71
CA ALA A 49 1.61 -2.79 19.10
C ALA A 49 1.69 -3.71 17.88
N ASN A 50 1.01 -3.34 16.79
CA ASN A 50 0.89 -4.14 15.57
C ASN A 50 2.11 -4.01 14.65
N CYS A 51 2.83 -2.89 14.71
CA CYS A 51 4.08 -2.70 13.99
C CYS A 51 5.29 -3.42 14.64
N LYS A 52 5.08 -4.15 15.73
CA LYS A 52 6.13 -4.99 16.31
C LYS A 52 6.33 -6.25 15.48
N PHE A 53 7.59 -6.65 15.39
CA PHE A 53 7.99 -7.87 14.71
C PHE A 53 7.24 -9.12 15.21
N GLU A 54 7.05 -9.25 16.53
CA GLU A 54 6.31 -10.37 17.12
C GLU A 54 4.87 -10.46 16.63
N TYR A 55 4.20 -9.31 16.49
CA TYR A 55 2.84 -9.26 15.96
C TYR A 55 2.83 -9.62 14.47
N MET A 56 3.70 -9.00 13.67
CA MET A 56 3.80 -9.31 12.23
C MET A 56 4.06 -10.80 11.98
N LYS A 57 4.92 -11.45 12.78
CA LYS A 57 5.23 -12.87 12.68
C LYS A 57 4.02 -13.78 12.94
N SER A 58 3.08 -13.32 13.76
CA SER A 58 1.85 -14.07 14.07
C SER A 58 0.84 -14.10 12.90
N ILE A 59 1.03 -13.26 11.87
CA ILE A 59 0.16 -13.20 10.70
C ILE A 59 0.54 -14.30 9.71
N THR A 60 -0.40 -15.23 9.48
CA THR A 60 -0.23 -16.35 8.53
C THR A 60 -0.28 -15.89 7.07
N ASP A 61 -1.19 -14.97 6.75
CA ASP A 61 -1.35 -14.45 5.40
C ASP A 61 -0.20 -13.52 5.04
N LYS A 62 0.56 -13.91 4.01
CA LYS A 62 1.75 -13.16 3.55
C LYS A 62 1.41 -11.82 2.91
N VAL A 63 0.27 -11.71 2.24
CA VAL A 63 -0.18 -10.46 1.62
C VAL A 63 -0.56 -9.46 2.71
N ILE A 64 -1.28 -9.91 3.73
CA ILE A 64 -1.66 -9.06 4.87
C ILE A 64 -0.42 -8.66 5.68
N GLN A 65 0.49 -9.62 5.94
CA GLN A 65 1.75 -9.37 6.65
C GLN A 65 2.59 -8.30 5.95
N GLN A 66 2.77 -8.44 4.63
CA GLN A 66 3.54 -7.48 3.83
C GLN A 66 2.87 -6.10 3.83
N THR A 67 1.55 -6.06 3.61
CA THR A 67 0.79 -4.80 3.57
C THR A 67 0.90 -4.04 4.90
N LEU A 68 0.79 -4.75 6.03
CA LEU A 68 0.97 -4.13 7.35
C LEU A 68 2.40 -3.61 7.54
N ALA A 69 3.41 -4.39 7.14
CA ALA A 69 4.82 -4.02 7.23
C ALA A 69 5.11 -2.73 6.45
N ASP A 70 4.62 -2.64 5.22
CA ASP A 70 4.80 -1.47 4.35
C ASP A 70 4.17 -0.23 4.96
N ASN A 71 2.96 -0.37 5.51
CA ASN A 71 2.28 0.74 6.18
C ASN A 71 3.00 1.17 7.47
N CYS A 72 3.53 0.23 8.25
CA CYS A 72 4.33 0.53 9.43
C CYS A 72 5.64 1.26 9.06
N ALA A 73 6.32 0.86 7.99
CA ALA A 73 7.53 1.52 7.52
C ALA A 73 7.26 2.98 7.12
N ARG A 74 6.13 3.23 6.42
CA ARG A 74 5.71 4.57 6.00
C ARG A 74 5.32 5.49 7.16
N ARG A 75 4.94 4.94 8.31
CA ARG A 75 4.62 5.73 9.52
C ARG A 75 5.86 6.36 10.15
N SER A 76 7.06 5.84 9.86
CA SER A 76 8.29 6.44 10.35
C SER A 76 8.60 7.74 9.60
N THR A 77 8.79 8.84 10.34
CA THR A 77 9.38 10.05 9.78
C THR A 77 10.86 9.76 9.53
N LEU A 78 11.27 9.79 8.26
CA LEU A 78 12.68 9.70 7.89
C LEU A 78 13.43 10.88 8.54
N LYS A 79 14.17 10.60 9.62
CA LYS A 79 15.06 11.60 10.20
C LYS A 79 16.33 11.64 9.37
N THR A 80 16.58 12.76 8.69
CA THR A 80 17.84 13.00 7.99
C THR A 80 18.98 12.93 9.01
N THR A 81 19.86 11.94 8.86
CA THR A 81 21.07 11.84 9.67
C THR A 81 22.17 12.68 9.03
N LYS A 82 23.07 13.25 9.86
CA LYS A 82 24.26 13.92 9.32
C LYS A 82 25.15 12.89 8.65
N HIS A 83 25.66 13.22 7.46
CA HIS A 83 26.63 12.38 6.77
C HIS A 83 27.84 12.11 7.67
N LYS A 84 28.17 10.84 7.91
CA LYS A 84 29.35 10.46 8.68
C LYS A 84 30.58 10.57 7.78
N ASN A 85 31.51 11.46 8.12
CA ASN A 85 32.80 11.52 7.44
C ASN A 85 33.68 10.40 7.99
N TRP A 86 34.01 9.41 7.16
CA TRP A 86 34.98 8.36 7.49
C TRP A 86 36.37 8.87 7.08
N VAL A 87 37.19 9.23 8.06
CA VAL A 87 38.61 9.53 7.82
C VAL A 87 39.35 8.19 7.86
N PHE A 88 39.97 7.81 6.75
CA PHE A 88 40.84 6.64 6.64
C PHE A 88 42.29 7.02 6.92
#